data_AF-A0A952Q057-F1
#
_entry.id   AF-A0A952Q057-F1
#
_cell.length_a   1.000
_cell.length_b   1.000
_cell.length_c   1.000
_cell.angle_alpha   90.00
_cell.angle_beta   90.00
_cell.angle_gamma   90.00
#
_symmetry.space_group_name_H-M   'P 1'
#
loop_
_entity.id
_entity.type
_entity.pdbx_description
1 polymer ?
#
loop_
_entity_poly.entity_id
_entity_poly.type
_entity_poly.pdbx_seq_one_letter_code
_entity_poly.pdbx_strand_id
1 'polypeptide(L)'
;MDYDYHFIYLDPDLGADWLFTSARRYWIRFRPFVTSDLDIVEYVYRQPQLTVAVTSLARRDVATKIADDIKKRFPNAYYDPLVYDFAEEMRLTLDGRTDYQQRFGIIEPPTPTPTLVPLVVGTPTYGAKIVGSGSFPPAPPSPTPLVPQK
;
A
#
# COMPACT_ATOMS: atom_id res chain seq x y z
N MET A 1 12.62 11.48 1.37
CA MET A 1 12.61 10.67 2.61
C MET A 1 13.97 10.03 2.73
N ASP A 2 14.53 10.07 3.93
CA ASP A 2 15.80 9.44 4.24
C ASP A 2 15.51 8.22 5.12
N TYR A 3 16.11 7.09 4.77
CA TYR A 3 16.05 5.86 5.54
C TYR A 3 17.44 5.22 5.52
N ASP A 4 17.80 4.52 6.57
CA ASP A 4 19.13 3.91 6.67
C ASP A 4 19.21 2.59 5.89
N TYR A 5 18.14 1.80 5.93
CA TYR A 5 18.07 0.49 5.28
C TYR A 5 16.80 0.32 4.46
N HIS A 6 16.95 -0.20 3.23
CA HIS A 6 15.83 -0.59 2.40
C HIS A 6 15.91 -2.06 2.04
N PHE A 7 14.84 -2.75 2.40
CA PHE A 7 14.63 -4.15 2.12
C PHE A 7 13.59 -4.32 1.01
N ILE A 8 13.89 -5.22 0.09
CA ILE A 8 12.89 -5.87 -0.74
C ILE A 8 12.54 -7.18 -0.07
N TYR A 9 11.30 -7.29 0.40
CA TYR A 9 10.73 -8.56 0.85
C TYR A 9 10.13 -9.28 -0.36
N LEU A 10 10.65 -10.43 -0.73
CA LEU A 10 10.12 -11.27 -1.79
C LEU A 10 9.31 -12.40 -1.17
N ASP A 11 8.05 -12.52 -1.56
CA ASP A 11 7.23 -13.68 -1.24
C ASP A 11 7.99 -14.97 -1.64
N PRO A 12 8.18 -15.93 -0.71
CA PRO A 12 8.88 -17.19 -0.99
C PRO A 12 8.36 -17.94 -2.21
N ASP A 13 7.05 -17.82 -2.50
CA ASP A 13 6.39 -18.53 -3.59
C ASP A 13 6.63 -17.89 -4.97
N LEU A 14 7.07 -16.63 -5.03
CA LEU A 14 7.41 -15.94 -6.29
C LEU A 14 8.71 -16.46 -6.93
N GLY A 15 9.57 -17.11 -6.16
CA GLY A 15 10.86 -17.63 -6.62
C GLY A 15 11.87 -16.55 -7.03
N ALA A 16 13.14 -16.92 -7.11
CA ALA A 16 14.22 -15.97 -7.40
C ALA A 16 14.14 -15.36 -8.82
N ASP A 17 13.51 -16.06 -9.77
CA ASP A 17 13.36 -15.61 -11.15
C ASP A 17 12.59 -14.30 -11.25
N TRP A 18 11.59 -14.08 -10.39
CA TRP A 18 10.83 -12.82 -10.36
C TRP A 18 11.71 -11.63 -10.00
N LEU A 19 12.65 -11.80 -9.08
CA LEU A 19 13.60 -10.76 -8.71
C LEU A 19 14.55 -10.45 -9.88
N PHE A 20 15.12 -11.47 -10.51
CA PHE A 20 16.10 -11.28 -11.59
C PHE A 20 15.49 -10.73 -12.88
N THR A 21 14.23 -11.06 -13.16
CA THR A 21 13.50 -10.56 -14.33
C THR A 21 12.91 -9.18 -14.11
N SER A 22 12.31 -8.94 -12.93
CA SER A 22 11.50 -7.74 -12.69
C SER A 22 12.28 -6.62 -12.00
N ALA A 23 13.21 -6.95 -11.11
CA ALA A 23 13.85 -5.99 -10.23
C ALA A 23 15.30 -5.67 -10.59
N ARG A 24 15.86 -6.22 -11.68
CA ARG A 24 17.29 -6.08 -12.01
C ARG A 24 17.75 -4.62 -12.12
N ARG A 25 17.06 -3.80 -12.92
CA ARG A 25 17.43 -2.38 -13.11
C ARG A 25 17.30 -1.60 -11.80
N TYR A 26 16.21 -1.85 -11.08
CA TYR A 26 15.93 -1.27 -9.78
C TYR A 26 17.02 -1.62 -8.75
N TRP A 27 17.42 -2.90 -8.67
CA TRP A 27 18.44 -3.37 -7.76
C TRP A 27 19.82 -2.78 -8.07
N ILE A 28 20.21 -2.72 -9.35
CA ILE A 28 21.46 -2.08 -9.76
C ILE A 28 21.50 -0.61 -9.34
N ARG A 29 20.36 0.10 -9.44
CA ARG A 29 20.27 1.53 -9.16
C ARG A 29 20.27 1.86 -7.66
N PHE A 30 19.44 1.17 -6.88
CA PHE A 30 19.17 1.52 -5.48
C PHE A 30 19.83 0.58 -4.47
N ARG A 31 20.30 -0.60 -4.92
CA ARG A 31 20.97 -1.63 -4.12
C ARG A 31 20.26 -1.98 -2.80
N PRO A 32 18.95 -2.29 -2.84
CA PRO A 32 18.25 -2.76 -1.66
C PRO A 32 18.74 -4.14 -1.22
N PHE A 33 18.57 -4.45 0.05
CA PHE A 33 18.76 -5.80 0.58
C PHE A 33 17.55 -6.65 0.21
N VAL A 34 17.77 -7.79 -0.43
CA VAL A 34 16.67 -8.69 -0.81
C VAL A 34 16.60 -9.84 0.18
N THR A 35 15.40 -10.10 0.71
CA THR A 35 15.15 -11.20 1.64
C THR A 35 13.75 -11.77 1.43
N SER A 36 13.58 -13.06 1.67
CA SER A 36 12.26 -13.70 1.84
C SER A 36 11.94 -13.99 3.31
N ASP A 37 12.84 -13.58 4.21
CA ASP A 37 12.74 -13.75 5.65
C ASP A 37 12.67 -12.38 6.35
N LEU A 38 11.56 -12.15 7.06
CA LEU A 38 11.33 -10.92 7.83
C LEU A 38 12.16 -10.87 9.12
N ASP A 39 12.72 -11.97 9.59
CA ASP A 39 13.54 -12.00 10.80
C ASP A 39 14.85 -11.22 10.59
N ILE A 40 15.38 -11.23 9.36
CA ILE A 40 16.52 -10.39 8.96
C ILE A 40 16.17 -8.90 9.05
N VAL A 41 14.96 -8.52 8.64
CA VAL A 41 14.48 -7.14 8.74
C VAL A 41 14.34 -6.73 10.21
N GLU A 42 13.84 -7.65 11.05
CA GLU A 42 13.68 -7.42 12.48
C GLU A 42 15.00 -7.12 13.19
N TYR A 43 16.08 -7.81 12.81
CA TYR A 43 17.40 -7.56 13.40
C TYR A 43 17.86 -6.11 13.24
N VAL A 44 17.58 -5.50 12.07
CA VAL A 44 17.91 -4.09 11.81
C VAL A 44 16.89 -3.16 12.46
N TYR A 45 15.60 -3.48 12.37
CA TYR A 45 14.52 -2.66 12.94
C TYR A 45 14.62 -2.47 14.46
N ARG A 46 15.16 -3.46 15.19
CA ARG A 46 15.36 -3.37 16.65
C ARG A 46 16.40 -2.33 17.06
N GLN A 47 17.18 -1.78 16.14
CA GLN A 47 18.17 -0.75 16.44
C GLN A 47 17.50 0.64 16.46
N PRO A 48 17.47 1.34 17.61
CA PRO A 48 16.63 2.53 17.79
C PRO A 48 17.08 3.75 16.97
N GLN A 49 18.29 3.73 16.42
CA GLN A 49 18.85 4.82 15.61
C GLN A 49 18.66 4.58 14.10
N LEU A 50 18.19 3.40 13.70
CA LEU A 50 18.05 3.03 12.31
C LEU A 50 16.59 3.10 11.87
N THR A 51 16.40 3.65 10.69
CA THR A 51 15.11 3.71 10.01
C THR A 51 15.09 2.67 8.89
N VAL A 52 14.01 1.89 8.86
CA VAL A 52 13.85 0.77 7.93
C VAL A 52 12.71 1.06 6.99
N ALA A 53 12.96 0.79 5.71
CA ALA A 53 11.95 0.78 4.67
C ALA A 53 11.84 -0.62 4.07
N VAL A 54 10.62 -1.09 3.82
CA VAL A 54 10.32 -2.42 3.30
C VAL A 54 9.40 -2.28 2.10
N THR A 55 9.89 -2.72 0.93
CA THR A 55 9.07 -2.92 -0.26
C THR A 55 8.74 -4.40 -0.38
N SER A 56 7.47 -4.79 -0.28
CA SER A 56 7.10 -6.20 -0.49
C SER A 56 6.71 -6.45 -1.94
N LEU A 57 7.28 -7.49 -2.55
CA LEU A 57 6.88 -8.02 -3.84
C LEU A 57 6.05 -9.28 -3.58
N ALA A 58 4.76 -9.22 -3.92
CA ALA A 58 3.82 -10.28 -3.59
C ALA A 58 2.73 -10.43 -4.66
N ARG A 59 2.18 -11.65 -4.77
CA ARG A 59 0.94 -11.89 -5.52
C ARG A 59 -0.28 -11.45 -4.70
N ARG A 60 -1.40 -11.24 -5.38
CA ARG A 60 -2.63 -10.69 -4.77
C ARG A 60 -3.20 -11.56 -3.66
N ASP A 61 -3.07 -12.87 -3.77
CA ASP A 61 -3.56 -13.87 -2.81
C ASP A 61 -2.86 -13.77 -1.44
N VAL A 62 -1.57 -13.43 -1.41
CA VAL A 62 -0.78 -13.37 -0.18
C VAL A 62 -0.41 -11.95 0.28
N ALA A 63 -0.59 -10.94 -0.57
CA ALA A 63 -0.20 -9.56 -0.30
C ALA A 63 -0.80 -9.00 1.00
N THR A 64 -2.08 -9.26 1.29
CA THR A 64 -2.73 -8.78 2.51
C THR A 64 -2.08 -9.37 3.75
N LYS A 65 -1.79 -10.67 3.74
CA LYS A 65 -1.13 -11.34 4.86
C LYS A 65 0.26 -10.74 5.12
N ILE A 66 1.05 -10.55 4.05
CA ILE A 66 2.40 -9.95 4.14
C ILE A 66 2.32 -8.52 4.69
N ALA A 67 1.36 -7.72 4.21
CA ALA A 67 1.15 -6.36 4.68
C ALA A 67 0.81 -6.32 6.18
N ASP A 68 -0.09 -7.20 6.64
CA ASP A 68 -0.47 -7.29 8.04
C ASP A 68 0.71 -7.74 8.92
N ASP A 69 1.48 -8.73 8.46
CA ASP A 69 2.68 -9.21 9.14
C ASP A 69 3.72 -8.08 9.29
N ILE A 70 3.98 -7.31 8.24
CA ILE A 70 4.91 -6.18 8.27
C ILE A 70 4.41 -5.06 9.17
N LYS A 71 3.14 -4.65 9.05
CA LYS A 71 2.56 -3.59 9.90
C LYS A 71 2.57 -3.97 11.38
N LYS A 72 2.31 -5.23 11.69
CA LYS A 72 2.32 -5.74 13.07
C LYS A 72 3.71 -5.81 13.66
N ARG A 73 4.71 -6.30 12.89
CA ARG A 73 6.09 -6.47 13.37
C ARG A 73 6.88 -5.16 13.37
N PHE A 74 6.61 -4.29 12.40
CA PHE A 74 7.40 -3.09 12.12
C PHE A 74 6.51 -1.84 11.99
N PRO A 75 5.79 -1.45 13.06
CA PRO A 75 4.79 -0.38 12.99
C PRO A 75 5.33 0.99 12.56
N ASN A 76 6.63 1.24 12.75
CA ASN A 76 7.28 2.50 12.38
C ASN A 76 8.12 2.41 11.10
N ALA A 77 8.14 1.25 10.43
CA ALA A 77 8.86 1.10 9.18
C ALA A 77 8.06 1.71 8.01
N TYR A 78 8.76 2.27 7.03
CA TYR A 78 8.13 2.66 5.78
C TYR A 78 7.75 1.41 5.01
N TYR A 79 6.47 1.27 4.64
CA TYR A 79 5.99 0.11 3.92
C TYR A 79 5.45 0.48 2.55
N ASP A 80 5.90 -0.24 1.52
CA ASP A 80 5.54 -0.04 0.12
C ASP A 80 5.15 -1.38 -0.52
N PRO A 81 3.84 -1.69 -0.56
CA PRO A 81 3.35 -2.93 -1.16
C PRO A 81 3.37 -2.83 -2.70
N LEU A 82 4.07 -3.74 -3.35
CA LEU A 82 3.98 -3.99 -4.79
C LEU A 82 3.27 -5.31 -5.03
N VAL A 83 2.00 -5.20 -5.40
CA VAL A 83 1.12 -6.36 -5.63
C VAL A 83 0.90 -6.52 -7.12
N TYR A 84 1.46 -7.59 -7.69
CA TYR A 84 1.30 -7.92 -9.11
C TYR A 84 1.08 -9.41 -9.29
N ASP A 85 0.21 -9.76 -10.23
CA ASP A 85 -0.05 -11.15 -10.56
C ASP A 85 0.97 -11.68 -11.59
N PHE A 86 1.64 -10.78 -12.33
CA PHE A 86 2.62 -11.10 -13.36
C PHE A 86 3.95 -10.33 -13.20
N ALA A 87 5.08 -11.02 -13.42
CA ALA A 87 6.42 -10.45 -13.33
C ALA A 87 6.64 -9.27 -14.29
N GLU A 88 6.09 -9.35 -15.50
CA GLU A 88 6.24 -8.29 -16.52
C GLU A 88 5.65 -6.95 -16.05
N GLU A 89 4.50 -6.97 -15.37
CA GLU A 89 3.85 -5.76 -14.84
C GLU A 89 4.65 -5.15 -13.68
N MET A 90 5.19 -6.01 -12.83
CA MET A 90 6.11 -5.60 -11.76
C MET A 90 7.38 -4.98 -12.35
N ARG A 91 7.93 -5.57 -13.43
CA ARG A 91 9.09 -5.04 -14.14
C ARG A 91 8.83 -3.64 -14.67
N LEU A 92 7.71 -3.42 -15.36
CA LEU A 92 7.35 -2.10 -15.89
C LEU A 92 7.28 -1.05 -14.78
N THR A 93 6.72 -1.41 -13.62
CA THR A 93 6.65 -0.53 -12.45
C THR A 93 8.04 -0.22 -11.88
N LEU A 94 8.87 -1.23 -11.66
CA LEU A 94 10.21 -1.06 -11.08
C LEU A 94 11.17 -0.34 -12.05
N ASP A 95 11.01 -0.55 -13.35
CA ASP A 95 11.72 0.16 -14.40
C ASP A 95 11.32 1.64 -14.42
N GLY A 96 10.01 1.94 -14.40
CA GLY A 96 9.52 3.32 -14.31
C GLY A 96 10.05 4.02 -13.05
N ARG A 97 10.00 3.35 -11.89
CA ARG A 97 10.59 3.85 -10.65
C ARG A 97 12.09 4.14 -10.78
N THR A 98 12.82 3.27 -11.48
CA THR A 98 14.25 3.48 -11.74
C THR A 98 14.49 4.73 -12.59
N ASP A 99 13.69 4.92 -13.65
CA ASP A 99 13.79 6.04 -14.57
C ASP A 99 13.47 7.39 -13.89
N TYR A 100 12.46 7.40 -13.01
CA TYR A 100 12.06 8.59 -12.25
C TYR A 100 12.79 8.76 -10.91
N GLN A 101 13.80 7.93 -10.61
CA GLN A 101 14.53 7.94 -9.34
C GLN A 101 13.64 7.79 -8.09
N GLN A 102 12.54 7.07 -8.23
CA GLN A 102 11.57 6.83 -7.17
C GLN A 102 11.89 5.52 -6.45
N ARG A 103 12.45 5.63 -5.25
CA ARG A 103 12.72 4.44 -4.43
C ARG A 103 11.43 3.79 -3.91
N PHE A 104 10.43 4.59 -3.57
CA PHE A 104 9.14 4.12 -3.04
C PHE A 104 7.99 4.55 -3.95
N GLY A 105 6.86 3.88 -3.81
CA GLY A 105 5.59 4.36 -4.32
C GLY A 105 5.12 5.62 -3.59
N ILE A 106 3.95 6.11 -3.99
CA ILE A 106 3.24 7.14 -3.23
C ILE A 106 2.82 6.50 -1.90
N ILE A 107 3.36 7.00 -0.79
CA ILE A 107 3.06 6.51 0.55
C ILE A 107 1.65 6.97 0.90
N GLU A 108 0.72 6.03 1.08
CA GLU A 108 -0.52 6.36 1.77
C GLU A 108 -0.16 6.71 3.22
N PRO A 109 -0.51 7.92 3.71
CA PRO A 109 -0.36 8.21 5.12
C PRO A 109 -1.14 7.16 5.93
N PRO A 110 -0.66 6.74 7.11
CA PRO A 110 -1.36 5.75 7.92
C PRO A 110 -2.82 6.20 8.10
N THR A 111 -3.77 5.31 7.77
CA THR A 111 -5.18 5.56 8.05
C THR A 111 -5.29 5.96 9.51
N PRO A 112 -5.76 7.18 9.84
CA PRO A 112 -5.90 7.58 11.23
C PRO A 112 -6.80 6.55 11.91
N THR A 113 -6.33 6.00 13.02
CA THR A 113 -7.17 5.14 13.86
C THR A 113 -8.44 5.92 14.15
N PRO A 114 -9.64 5.39 13.83
CA PRO A 114 -10.87 6.08 14.17
C PRO A 114 -10.86 6.26 15.69
N THR A 115 -10.70 7.51 16.12
CA THR A 115 -10.88 7.86 17.52
C THR A 115 -12.34 7.58 17.80
N LEU A 116 -12.62 6.55 18.61
CA LEU A 116 -13.97 6.30 19.10
C LEU A 116 -14.38 7.53 19.91
N VAL A 117 -15.14 8.42 19.30
CA VAL A 117 -15.80 9.50 20.00
C VAL A 117 -16.80 8.82 20.94
N PRO A 118 -16.75 9.03 22.27
CA PRO A 118 -17.77 8.47 23.13
C PRO A 118 -19.12 9.02 22.68
N LEU A 119 -20.06 8.11 22.41
CA LEU A 119 -21.42 8.42 22.02
C LEU A 119 -22.07 9.19 23.17
N VAL A 120 -22.11 10.52 23.08
CA VAL A 120 -22.95 11.33 23.98
C VAL A 120 -24.39 10.98 23.63
N VAL A 121 -25.00 10.12 24.45
CA VAL A 121 -26.42 9.81 24.41
C VAL A 121 -27.18 11.07 24.83
N GLY A 122 -27.49 11.91 23.85
CA GLY A 122 -28.38 13.05 24.02
C GLY A 122 -29.83 12.57 24.09
N THR A 123 -30.48 12.82 25.22
CA THR A 123 -31.91 12.61 25.46
C THR A 123 -32.74 13.39 24.44
N PRO A 124 -33.78 12.81 23.79
CA PRO A 124 -34.59 13.54 22.83
C PRO A 124 -35.48 14.56 23.55
N THR A 125 -35.22 15.85 23.36
CA THR A 125 -36.18 16.90 23.73
C THR A 125 -36.91 17.36 22.48
N TYR A 126 -38.21 17.08 22.44
CA TYR A 126 -39.14 17.40 21.37
C TYR A 126 -39.44 18.91 21.36
N GLY A 127 -39.12 19.62 20.28
CA GLY A 127 -39.40 21.05 20.15
C GLY A 127 -39.08 21.58 18.76
N ALA A 128 -40.13 21.92 18.00
CA ALA A 128 -40.13 22.17 16.57
C ALA A 128 -39.38 23.43 16.09
N LYS A 129 -38.73 23.33 14.92
CA LYS A 129 -38.91 24.24 13.74
C LYS A 129 -38.21 23.65 12.52
N ILE A 130 -39.00 23.24 11.52
CA ILE A 130 -38.53 22.82 10.20
C ILE A 130 -38.53 24.06 9.30
N VAL A 131 -37.36 24.59 8.95
CA VAL A 131 -37.19 25.59 7.88
C VAL A 131 -35.81 25.41 7.26
N GLY A 132 -35.76 25.19 5.94
CA GLY A 132 -34.57 25.44 5.13
C GLY A 132 -34.00 24.23 4.40
N SER A 133 -34.53 23.99 3.21
CA SER A 133 -34.08 23.07 2.16
C SER A 133 -32.60 23.25 1.75
N GLY A 134 -31.80 22.20 1.92
CA GLY A 134 -30.49 22.04 1.29
C GLY A 134 -30.56 20.96 0.21
N SER A 135 -30.26 21.34 -1.03
CA SER A 135 -30.41 20.54 -2.25
C SER A 135 -29.51 19.29 -2.27
N PHE A 136 -30.09 18.14 -2.61
CA PHE A 136 -29.31 16.98 -3.07
C PHE A 136 -28.79 17.24 -4.49
N PRO A 137 -27.54 16.85 -4.83
CA PRO A 137 -27.14 16.81 -6.24
C PRO A 137 -28.00 15.78 -6.99
N PRO A 138 -28.39 16.04 -8.25
CA PRO A 138 -29.17 15.08 -9.01
C PRO A 138 -28.37 13.79 -9.26
N ALA A 139 -29.07 12.67 -9.24
CA ALA A 139 -28.53 11.37 -9.60
C ALA A 139 -27.93 11.37 -11.02
N PRO A 140 -26.87 10.59 -11.30
CA PRO A 140 -26.36 10.45 -12.66
C PRO A 140 -27.42 9.80 -13.57
N PRO A 141 -27.46 10.14 -14.87
CA PRO A 141 -28.40 9.55 -15.81
C PRO A 141 -28.13 8.05 -16.01
N SER A 142 -29.21 7.27 -16.12
CA SER A 142 -29.16 5.84 -16.45
C SER A 142 -28.52 5.60 -17.84
N PRO A 143 -27.76 4.51 -18.03
CA PRO A 143 -27.18 4.19 -19.33
C PRO A 143 -28.28 3.86 -20.37
N THR A 144 -28.19 4.49 -21.54
CA THR A 144 -29.07 4.23 -22.69
C THR A 144 -28.86 2.79 -23.20
N PRO A 145 -29.92 2.00 -23.45
CA PRO A 145 -29.78 0.68 -24.06
C PRO A 145 -29.29 0.80 -25.51
N LEU A 146 -28.26 0.02 -25.85
CA LEU A 146 -27.73 -0.11 -27.20
C LEU A 146 -28.79 -0.74 -28.11
N VAL A 147 -29.19 -0.02 -29.17
CA VAL A 147 -30.03 -0.56 -30.24
C VAL A 147 -29.16 -1.40 -31.18
N PRO A 148 -29.50 -2.68 -31.45
CA PRO A 148 -28.75 -3.49 -32.41
C PRO A 148 -28.99 -2.97 -33.84
N GLN A 149 -27.91 -2.66 -34.55
CA GLN A 149 -27.95 -2.34 -35.99
C GLN A 149 -28.20 -3.63 -36.78
N LYS A 150 -29.10 -3.56 -37.76
CA LYS A 150 -29.45 -4.63 -38.70
C LYS A 150 -28.86 -4.32 -40.07
#